data_AF-A0A523BM04-F1
#
_entry.id   AF-A0A523BM04-F1
#
_cell.length_a   1.000
_cell.length_b   1.000
_cell.length_c   1.000
_cell.angle_alpha   90.00
_cell.angle_beta   90.00
_cell.angle_gamma   90.00
#
_symmetry.space_group_name_H-M   'P 1'
#
loop_
_entity.id
_entity.type
_entity.pdbx_description
1 polymer ?
#
loop_
_entity_poly.entity_id
_entity_poly.type
_entity_poly.pdbx_seq_one_letter_code
_entity_poly.pdbx_strand_id
1 'polypeptide(L)'
;MDKLEDLVREKKLKTLELYRKWANGDLHIEDPSPPETFFEYLLRPDYSSWLWTTISIVFLTIAVVFLVEKGLLLPLRYILGSFFVLFIPGYTLIEALYPEERSLSPLERVALSIGLSLALVPLVGLLLNYTPFGIRLYPVLFSLSALSILLSFVGAYRKYEIASLPRQVKK
;
A
#
# COMPACT_ATOMS: atom_id res chain seq x y z
N MET A 1 51.12 9.46 10.17
CA MET A 1 50.34 8.69 9.18
C MET A 1 49.64 7.50 9.84
N ASP A 2 50.33 6.71 10.68
CA ASP A 2 49.74 5.58 11.45
C ASP A 2 48.39 5.86 12.13
N LYS A 3 48.29 6.92 12.95
CA LYS A 3 47.05 7.20 13.71
C LYS A 3 45.81 7.42 12.84
N LEU A 4 45.98 7.87 11.59
CA LEU A 4 44.87 8.12 10.68
C LEU A 4 44.36 6.80 10.09
N GLU A 5 45.26 5.88 9.78
CA GLU A 5 44.92 4.55 9.25
C GLU A 5 44.18 3.71 10.32
N ASP A 6 44.61 3.79 11.57
CA ASP A 6 43.95 3.11 12.70
C ASP A 6 42.51 3.60 12.91
N LEU A 7 42.29 4.93 12.88
CA LEU A 7 40.95 5.52 13.02
C LEU A 7 40.00 5.14 11.87
N VAL A 8 40.52 5.07 10.65
CA VAL A 8 39.74 4.63 9.48
C VAL A 8 39.37 3.15 9.60
N ARG A 9 40.30 2.32 10.08
CA ARG A 9 40.09 0.88 10.28
C ARG A 9 39.06 0.60 11.37
N GLU A 10 39.13 1.32 12.50
CA GLU A 10 38.18 1.20 13.60
C GLU A 10 36.76 1.61 13.19
N LYS A 11 36.61 2.74 12.48
CA LYS A 11 35.31 3.17 11.94
C LYS A 11 34.74 2.14 10.97
N LYS A 12 35.56 1.60 10.07
CA LYS A 12 35.15 0.58 9.09
C LYS A 12 34.67 -0.70 9.78
N LEU A 13 35.36 -1.14 10.83
CA LEU A 13 34.96 -2.30 11.63
C LEU A 13 33.63 -2.06 12.35
N LYS A 14 33.45 -0.90 13.01
CA LYS A 14 32.17 -0.52 13.63
C LYS A 14 31.02 -0.47 12.62
N THR A 15 31.24 0.07 11.43
CA THR A 15 30.19 0.09 10.38
C THR A 15 29.85 -1.31 9.87
N LEU A 16 30.84 -2.20 9.75
CA LEU A 16 30.62 -3.59 9.34
C LEU A 16 29.89 -4.40 10.42
N GLU A 17 30.20 -4.17 11.69
CA GLU A 17 29.47 -4.76 12.80
C GLU A 17 28.04 -4.26 12.86
N LEU A 18 27.82 -2.96 12.67
CA LEU A 18 26.49 -2.37 12.60
C LEU A 18 25.69 -2.95 11.43
N TYR A 19 26.30 -3.05 10.25
CA TYR A 19 25.70 -3.68 9.09
C TYR A 19 25.37 -5.15 9.33
N ARG A 20 26.28 -5.93 9.95
CA ARG A 20 26.03 -7.33 10.29
C ARG A 20 24.90 -7.49 11.30
N LYS A 21 24.84 -6.65 12.33
CA LYS A 21 23.73 -6.64 13.30
C LYS A 21 22.41 -6.28 12.64
N TRP A 22 22.40 -5.31 11.73
CA TRP A 22 21.21 -4.99 10.93
C TRP A 22 20.80 -6.14 10.00
N ALA A 23 21.76 -6.75 9.30
CA ALA A 23 21.53 -7.90 8.42
C ALA A 23 21.06 -9.15 9.16
N ASN A 24 21.49 -9.33 10.42
CA ASN A 24 21.04 -10.41 11.30
C ASN A 24 19.68 -10.13 11.96
N GLY A 25 19.12 -8.92 11.80
CA GLY A 25 17.84 -8.53 12.39
C GLY A 25 17.93 -8.03 13.84
N ASP A 26 19.14 -7.87 14.39
CA ASP A 26 19.38 -7.43 15.78
C ASP A 26 19.15 -5.92 15.98
N LEU A 27 19.04 -5.15 14.89
CA LEU A 27 18.81 -3.69 14.92
C LEU A 27 17.46 -3.36 14.25
N HIS A 28 16.49 -2.96 15.07
CA HIS A 28 15.28 -2.28 14.60
C HIS A 28 15.51 -0.76 14.59
N ILE A 29 15.34 -0.16 13.42
CA ILE A 29 15.28 1.30 13.28
C ILE A 29 13.89 1.70 13.78
N GLU A 30 13.81 2.14 15.04
CA GLU A 30 12.59 2.71 15.60
C GLU A 30 12.50 4.19 15.21
N ASP A 31 11.33 4.63 14.75
CA ASP A 31 11.07 6.06 14.57
C ASP A 31 11.12 6.75 15.94
N PRO A 32 11.91 7.84 16.11
CA PRO A 32 11.95 8.60 17.35
C PRO A 32 10.59 9.23 17.75
N SER A 33 9.64 9.35 16.82
CA SER A 33 8.34 10.00 17.00
C SER A 33 7.22 9.32 16.19
N PRO A 34 6.75 8.11 16.58
CA PRO A 34 5.63 7.46 15.90
C PRO A 34 4.34 8.28 16.06
N PRO A 35 3.41 8.24 15.09
CA PRO A 35 2.17 9.01 15.13
C PRO A 35 1.31 8.62 16.35
N GLU A 36 0.80 9.63 17.07
CA GLU A 36 0.05 9.40 18.30
C GLU A 36 -1.42 9.07 18.05
N THR A 37 -1.99 9.63 16.99
CA THR A 37 -3.40 9.45 16.62
C THR A 37 -3.56 8.99 15.18
N PHE A 38 -4.68 8.35 14.87
CA PHE A 38 -4.99 7.93 13.51
C PHE A 38 -5.03 9.11 12.52
N PHE A 39 -5.55 10.27 12.93
CA PHE A 39 -5.55 11.48 12.09
C PHE A 39 -4.13 11.98 11.82
N GLU A 40 -3.25 11.92 12.81
CA GLU A 40 -1.84 12.26 12.61
C GLU A 40 -1.15 11.28 11.65
N TYR A 41 -1.45 9.99 11.72
CA TYR A 41 -0.99 9.01 10.74
C TYR A 41 -1.46 9.36 9.32
N LEU A 42 -2.74 9.73 9.15
CA LEU A 42 -3.29 10.10 7.84
C LEU A 42 -2.66 11.39 7.29
N LEU A 43 -2.46 12.39 8.15
CA LEU A 43 -1.92 13.69 7.77
C LEU A 43 -0.40 13.68 7.55
N ARG A 44 0.34 12.75 8.15
CA ARG A 44 1.79 12.58 7.92
C ARG A 44 2.05 11.85 6.60
N PRO A 45 2.53 12.57 5.56
CA PRO A 45 2.73 11.97 4.24
C PRO A 45 3.80 10.87 4.24
N ASP A 46 4.73 10.92 5.20
CA ASP A 46 5.78 9.93 5.39
C ASP A 46 5.21 8.51 5.57
N TYR A 47 4.07 8.38 6.26
CA TYR A 47 3.41 7.11 6.54
C TYR A 47 2.25 6.82 5.57
N SER A 48 1.48 7.84 5.19
CA SER A 48 0.22 7.67 4.45
C SER A 48 0.36 7.83 2.92
N SER A 49 1.58 7.98 2.38
CA SER A 49 1.83 8.13 0.94
C SER A 49 1.15 7.05 0.08
N TRP A 50 1.22 5.78 0.50
CA TRP A 50 0.60 4.64 -0.19
C TRP A 50 -0.94 4.75 -0.25
N LEU A 51 -1.58 5.26 0.82
CA LEU A 51 -3.02 5.47 0.90
C LEU A 51 -3.44 6.57 -0.08
N TRP A 52 -2.79 7.73 -0.01
CA TRP A 52 -3.14 8.89 -0.83
C TRP A 52 -2.89 8.66 -2.31
N THR A 53 -1.80 7.96 -2.67
CA THR A 53 -1.53 7.54 -4.06
C THR A 53 -2.62 6.60 -4.57
N THR A 54 -3.01 5.60 -3.76
CA THR A 54 -4.10 4.69 -4.12
C THR A 54 -5.42 5.44 -4.33
N ILE A 55 -5.82 6.27 -3.37
CA ILE A 55 -7.05 7.07 -3.45
C ILE A 55 -7.03 7.97 -4.69
N SER A 56 -5.90 8.63 -4.96
CA SER A 56 -5.73 9.48 -6.15
C SER A 56 -5.89 8.68 -7.45
N ILE A 57 -5.33 7.47 -7.52
CA ILE A 57 -5.50 6.58 -8.69
C ILE A 57 -6.96 6.13 -8.85
N VAL A 58 -7.67 5.84 -7.75
CA VAL A 58 -9.11 5.50 -7.81
C VAL A 58 -9.91 6.67 -8.37
N PHE A 59 -9.73 7.88 -7.82
CA PHE A 59 -10.44 9.07 -8.30
C PHE A 59 -10.06 9.42 -9.74
N LEU A 60 -8.79 9.30 -10.11
CA LEU A 60 -8.33 9.51 -11.49
C LEU A 60 -8.97 8.50 -12.44
N THR A 61 -9.03 7.22 -12.06
CA THR A 61 -9.69 6.18 -12.86
C THR A 61 -11.17 6.50 -13.06
N ILE A 62 -11.88 6.89 -11.99
CA ILE A 62 -13.28 7.31 -12.07
C ILE A 62 -13.41 8.49 -13.04
N ALA A 63 -12.64 9.56 -12.82
CA ALA A 63 -12.69 10.77 -13.66
C ALA A 63 -12.43 10.45 -15.13
N VAL A 64 -11.41 9.64 -15.45
CA VAL A 64 -11.10 9.24 -16.83
C VAL A 64 -12.22 8.39 -17.44
N VAL A 65 -12.81 7.46 -16.68
CA VAL A 65 -13.92 6.64 -17.18
C VAL A 65 -15.16 7.48 -17.50
N PHE A 66 -15.43 8.53 -16.72
CA PHE A 66 -16.57 9.44 -16.93
C PHE A 66 -16.32 10.50 -18.02
N LEU A 67 -15.12 11.10 -18.07
CA LEU A 67 -14.83 12.22 -18.96
C LEU A 67 -14.42 11.77 -20.37
N VAL A 68 -13.92 10.54 -20.51
CA VAL A 68 -13.37 10.03 -21.77
C VAL A 68 -14.27 8.94 -22.33
N GLU A 69 -15.30 9.33 -23.08
CA GLU A 69 -16.17 8.38 -23.79
C GLU A 69 -15.65 8.00 -25.18
N LYS A 70 -15.11 8.96 -25.94
CA LYS A 70 -14.62 8.79 -27.32
C LYS A 70 -13.44 9.73 -27.59
N GLY A 71 -12.64 9.42 -28.60
CA GLY A 71 -11.55 10.28 -29.08
C GLY A 71 -10.14 9.76 -28.73
N LEU A 72 -9.14 10.62 -28.89
CA LEU A 72 -7.72 10.25 -28.79
C LEU A 72 -7.27 9.79 -27.39
N LEU A 73 -8.01 10.15 -26.34
CA LEU A 73 -7.73 9.75 -24.96
C LEU A 73 -8.31 8.37 -24.59
N LEU A 74 -9.05 7.71 -25.49
CA LEU A 74 -9.66 6.41 -25.22
C LEU A 74 -8.65 5.33 -24.78
N PRO A 75 -7.44 5.22 -25.38
CA PRO A 75 -6.44 4.26 -24.90
C PRO A 75 -6.06 4.46 -23.44
N LEU A 76 -6.02 5.72 -22.97
CA LEU A 76 -5.72 6.04 -21.58
C LEU A 76 -6.77 5.46 -20.62
N ARG A 77 -8.06 5.54 -21.00
CA ARG A 77 -9.16 4.93 -20.22
C ARG A 77 -9.00 3.42 -20.11
N TYR A 78 -8.61 2.74 -21.19
CA TYR A 78 -8.41 1.29 -21.15
C TYR A 78 -7.19 0.88 -20.34
N ILE A 79 -6.09 1.63 -20.44
CA ILE A 79 -4.87 1.36 -19.66
C ILE A 79 -5.15 1.56 -18.16
N LEU A 80 -5.70 2.71 -17.77
CA LEU A 80 -6.04 3.01 -16.38
C LEU A 80 -7.11 2.08 -15.82
N GLY A 81 -8.18 1.83 -16.58
CA GLY A 81 -9.25 0.92 -16.15
C GLY A 81 -8.77 -0.51 -15.97
N SER A 82 -7.90 -1.00 -16.86
CA SER A 82 -7.30 -2.34 -16.73
C SER A 82 -6.37 -2.41 -15.53
N PHE A 83 -5.50 -1.42 -15.34
CA PHE A 83 -4.63 -1.36 -14.17
C PHE A 83 -5.43 -1.33 -12.86
N PHE A 84 -6.50 -0.52 -12.81
CA PHE A 84 -7.40 -0.47 -11.67
C PHE A 84 -8.01 -1.84 -11.38
N VAL A 85 -8.62 -2.49 -12.37
CA VAL A 85 -9.27 -3.80 -12.21
C VAL A 85 -8.28 -4.91 -11.85
N LEU A 86 -7.07 -4.90 -12.41
CA LEU A 86 -6.11 -6.00 -12.23
C LEU A 86 -5.25 -5.87 -10.98
N PHE A 87 -5.17 -4.69 -10.37
CA PHE A 87 -4.21 -4.45 -9.29
C PHE A 87 -4.82 -3.81 -8.04
N ILE A 88 -5.65 -2.76 -8.18
CA ILE A 88 -6.00 -1.89 -7.04
C ILE A 88 -6.84 -2.59 -5.95
N PRO A 89 -7.93 -3.32 -6.26
CA PRO A 89 -8.70 -4.05 -5.25
C PRO A 89 -7.86 -5.09 -4.50
N GLY A 90 -7.01 -5.84 -5.21
CA GLY A 90 -6.15 -6.83 -4.58
C GLY A 90 -5.01 -6.21 -3.76
N TYR A 91 -4.42 -5.11 -4.24
CA TYR A 91 -3.40 -4.36 -3.51
C TYR A 91 -3.93 -3.81 -2.19
N THR A 92 -5.10 -3.16 -2.20
CA THR A 92 -5.73 -2.63 -0.99
C THR A 92 -6.13 -3.73 -0.02
N LEU A 93 -6.52 -4.91 -0.52
CA LEU A 93 -6.75 -6.08 0.33
C LEU A 93 -5.46 -6.59 0.96
N ILE A 94 -4.33 -6.66 0.23
CA ILE A 94 -3.04 -7.07 0.81
C ILE A 94 -2.57 -6.09 1.88
N GLU A 95 -2.68 -4.79 1.63
CA GLU A 95 -2.35 -3.77 2.64
C GLU A 95 -3.26 -3.91 3.89
N ALA A 96 -4.51 -4.30 3.70
CA ALA A 96 -5.45 -4.58 4.77
C ALA A 96 -5.20 -5.91 5.50
N LEU A 97 -4.63 -6.94 4.85
CA LEU A 97 -4.39 -8.26 5.44
C LEU A 97 -2.98 -8.40 6.04
N TYR A 98 -1.98 -7.82 5.38
CA TYR A 98 -0.55 -7.88 5.70
C TYR A 98 0.01 -6.45 5.82
N PRO A 99 -0.34 -5.73 6.90
CA PRO A 99 0.08 -4.35 7.12
C PRO A 99 1.59 -4.21 7.40
N GLU A 100 2.26 -5.27 7.86
CA GLU A 100 3.69 -5.28 8.12
C GLU A 100 4.50 -5.33 6.81
N GLU A 101 5.52 -4.48 6.69
CA GLU A 101 6.35 -4.43 5.47
C GLU A 101 7.23 -5.67 5.30
N ARG A 102 7.63 -6.31 6.41
CA ARG A 102 8.52 -7.48 6.39
C ARG A 102 7.79 -8.82 6.22
N SER A 103 6.46 -8.85 6.23
CA SER A 103 5.70 -10.10 6.16
C SER A 103 5.70 -10.73 4.77
N LEU A 104 5.91 -9.92 3.72
CA LEU A 104 5.91 -10.36 2.33
C LEU A 104 7.05 -9.67 1.58
N SER A 105 7.78 -10.41 0.75
CA SER A 105 8.74 -9.79 -0.17
C SER A 105 8.01 -8.88 -1.17
N PRO A 106 8.68 -7.86 -1.73
CA PRO A 106 8.05 -6.96 -2.70
C PRO A 106 7.42 -7.68 -3.90
N LEU A 107 8.09 -8.74 -4.39
CA LEU A 107 7.59 -9.53 -5.51
C LEU A 107 6.35 -10.35 -5.14
N GLU A 108 6.33 -10.96 -3.96
CA GLU A 108 5.14 -11.68 -3.46
C GLU A 108 3.96 -10.73 -3.27
N ARG A 109 4.21 -9.54 -2.71
CA ARG A 109 3.17 -8.51 -2.53
C ARG A 109 2.52 -8.13 -3.87
N VAL A 110 3.32 -7.94 -4.92
CA VAL A 110 2.81 -7.64 -6.27
C VAL A 110 2.04 -8.82 -6.85
N ALA A 111 2.61 -10.03 -6.80
CA ALA A 111 1.97 -11.23 -7.35
C ALA A 111 0.64 -11.55 -6.66
N LEU A 112 0.59 -11.46 -5.33
CA LEU A 112 -0.62 -11.65 -4.55
C LEU A 112 -1.65 -10.56 -4.79
N SER A 113 -1.23 -9.30 -4.98
CA SER A 113 -2.15 -8.21 -5.34
C SER A 113 -2.87 -8.51 -6.66
N ILE A 114 -2.14 -8.96 -7.67
CA ILE A 114 -2.74 -9.34 -8.96
C ILE A 114 -3.68 -10.54 -8.78
N GLY A 115 -3.22 -11.60 -8.10
CA GLY A 115 -4.01 -12.81 -7.86
C GLY A 115 -5.31 -12.53 -7.09
N LEU A 116 -5.25 -11.71 -6.05
CA LEU A 116 -6.43 -11.32 -5.27
C LEU A 116 -7.38 -10.42 -6.05
N SER A 117 -6.87 -9.55 -6.92
CA SER A 117 -7.73 -8.75 -7.79
C SER A 117 -8.51 -9.63 -8.78
N LEU A 118 -7.83 -10.61 -9.38
CA LEU A 118 -8.46 -11.59 -10.27
C LEU A 118 -9.52 -12.46 -9.56
N ALA A 119 -9.42 -12.66 -8.25
CA ALA A 119 -10.45 -13.31 -7.45
C ALA A 119 -11.59 -12.35 -7.04
N LEU A 120 -11.24 -11.16 -6.56
CA LEU A 120 -12.18 -10.18 -6.02
C LEU A 120 -13.10 -9.61 -7.10
N VAL A 121 -12.56 -9.25 -8.27
CA VAL A 121 -13.35 -8.54 -9.28
C VAL A 121 -14.51 -9.38 -9.82
N PRO A 122 -14.31 -10.64 -10.24
CA PRO A 122 -15.42 -11.50 -10.64
C PRO A 122 -16.39 -11.76 -9.50
N LEU A 123 -15.91 -11.88 -8.25
CA LEU A 123 -16.76 -12.08 -7.09
C LEU A 123 -17.69 -10.87 -6.87
N VAL A 124 -17.15 -9.64 -6.91
CA VAL A 124 -17.94 -8.40 -6.83
C VAL A 124 -18.91 -8.30 -8.01
N GLY A 125 -18.47 -8.65 -9.22
CA GLY A 125 -19.35 -8.72 -10.39
C GLY A 125 -20.51 -9.70 -10.20
N LEU A 126 -20.25 -10.90 -9.67
CA LEU A 126 -21.27 -11.89 -9.37
C LEU A 126 -22.25 -11.39 -8.31
N LEU A 127 -21.75 -10.76 -7.23
CA LEU A 127 -22.61 -10.15 -6.21
C LEU A 127 -23.50 -9.06 -6.81
N LEU A 128 -22.96 -8.22 -7.69
CA LEU A 128 -23.73 -7.19 -8.39
C LEU A 128 -24.77 -7.76 -9.34
N ASN A 129 -24.57 -8.96 -9.88
CA ASN A 129 -25.58 -9.64 -10.70
C ASN A 129 -26.88 -9.93 -9.93
N TYR A 130 -26.79 -10.11 -8.61
CA TYR A 130 -27.96 -10.28 -7.74
C TYR A 130 -28.58 -8.95 -7.29
N THR A 131 -27.99 -7.81 -7.65
CA THR A 131 -28.53 -6.47 -7.38
C THR A 131 -29.32 -5.95 -8.58
N PRO A 132 -30.26 -5.01 -8.40
CA PRO A 132 -31.01 -4.42 -9.52
C PRO A 132 -30.14 -3.69 -10.55
N PHE A 133 -28.88 -3.40 -10.21
CA PHE A 133 -27.94 -2.71 -11.08
C PHE A 133 -27.27 -3.64 -12.12
N GLY A 134 -27.14 -4.93 -11.81
CA GLY A 134 -26.50 -5.95 -12.66
C GLY A 134 -25.01 -5.71 -12.94
N ILE A 135 -24.44 -6.53 -13.84
CA ILE A 135 -23.03 -6.44 -14.27
C ILE A 135 -22.88 -5.38 -15.36
N ARG A 136 -22.99 -4.10 -14.97
CA ARG A 136 -22.76 -2.94 -15.84
C ARG A 136 -21.49 -2.20 -15.43
N LEU A 137 -20.95 -1.38 -16.34
CA LEU A 137 -19.73 -0.62 -16.09
C LEU A 137 -19.80 0.25 -14.82
N TYR A 138 -20.81 1.11 -14.69
CA TYR A 138 -20.90 2.04 -13.57
C TYR A 138 -21.07 1.34 -12.21
N PRO A 139 -22.00 0.37 -12.03
CA PRO A 139 -22.11 -0.38 -10.79
C PRO A 139 -20.83 -1.10 -10.39
N VAL A 140 -20.15 -1.75 -11.35
CA VAL A 140 -18.89 -2.45 -11.08
C VAL A 140 -17.79 -1.47 -10.67
N LEU A 141 -17.64 -0.36 -11.41
CA LEU A 141 -16.67 0.68 -11.10
C LEU A 141 -16.88 1.23 -9.69
N PHE A 142 -18.09 1.69 -9.36
CA PHE A 142 -18.37 2.28 -8.05
C PHE A 142 -18.21 1.28 -6.92
N SER A 143 -18.62 0.02 -7.11
CA SER A 143 -18.50 -1.00 -6.08
C SER A 143 -17.05 -1.36 -5.79
N LEU A 144 -16.24 -1.54 -6.84
CA LEU A 144 -14.80 -1.80 -6.68
C LEU A 144 -14.06 -0.59 -6.11
N SER A 145 -14.42 0.63 -6.51
CA SER A 145 -13.83 1.85 -5.97
C SER A 145 -14.17 2.01 -4.49
N ALA A 146 -15.43 1.83 -4.11
CA ALA A 146 -15.86 1.87 -2.71
C ALA A 146 -15.15 0.80 -1.88
N LEU A 147 -15.11 -0.45 -2.37
CA LEU A 147 -14.39 -1.55 -1.71
C LEU A 147 -12.91 -1.21 -1.52
N SER A 148 -12.23 -0.73 -2.58
CA SER A 148 -10.79 -0.41 -2.51
C SER A 148 -10.51 0.72 -1.53
N ILE A 149 -11.36 1.74 -1.49
CA ILE A 149 -11.22 2.86 -0.53
C ILE A 149 -11.47 2.35 0.90
N LEU A 150 -12.49 1.54 1.13
CA LEU A 150 -12.75 0.97 2.46
C LEU A 150 -11.57 0.11 2.93
N LEU A 151 -11.06 -0.77 2.07
CA LEU A 151 -9.91 -1.62 2.39
C LEU A 151 -8.64 -0.80 2.62
N SER A 152 -8.42 0.28 1.87
CA SER A 152 -7.26 1.14 2.09
C SER A 152 -7.31 1.84 3.45
N PHE A 153 -8.48 2.30 3.90
CA PHE A 153 -8.65 2.82 5.25
C PHE A 153 -8.45 1.75 6.33
N VAL A 154 -8.95 0.53 6.11
CA VAL A 154 -8.70 -0.61 7.02
C VAL A 154 -7.21 -0.91 7.13
N GLY A 155 -6.49 -0.94 5.99
CA GLY A 155 -5.04 -1.14 5.97
C GLY A 155 -4.28 -0.01 6.67
N ALA A 156 -4.69 1.24 6.48
CA ALA A 156 -4.12 2.38 7.18
C ALA A 156 -4.31 2.29 8.70
N TYR A 157 -5.51 1.90 9.14
CA TYR A 157 -5.79 1.70 10.56
C TYR A 157 -4.91 0.59 11.16
N ARG A 158 -4.77 -0.56 10.47
CA ARG A 158 -3.90 -1.65 10.93
C ARG A 158 -2.41 -1.26 10.96
N LYS A 159 -1.95 -0.50 9.97
CA LYS A 159 -0.57 0.03 9.95
C LYS A 159 -0.33 1.03 11.08
N TYR A 160 -1.32 1.87 11.38
CA TYR A 160 -1.27 2.76 12.54
C TYR A 160 -1.15 1.98 13.85
N GLU A 161 -1.95 0.92 14.04
CA GLU A 161 -1.86 0.09 15.25
C GLU A 161 -0.44 -0.46 15.43
N ILE A 162 0.17 -1.03 14.38
CA ILE A 162 1.54 -1.55 14.42
C ILE A 162 2.57 -0.46 14.72
N ALA A 163 2.46 0.70 14.07
CA ALA A 163 3.36 1.83 14.31
C ALA A 163 3.26 2.37 15.75
N SER A 164 2.10 2.20 16.39
CA SER A 164 1.86 2.63 17.78
C SER A 164 2.31 1.62 18.84
N LEU A 165 2.56 0.35 18.49
CA LEU A 165 2.92 -0.71 19.44
C LEU A 165 4.21 -0.46 20.25
N PRO A 166 5.33 0.06 19.69
CA PRO A 166 6.55 0.33 20.45
C PRO A 166 6.33 1.29 21.63
N ARG A 167 5.29 2.14 21.55
CA ARG A 167 4.89 3.06 22.62
C ARG A 167 4.28 2.34 23.82
N GLN A 168 3.61 1.20 23.63
CA GLN A 168 2.89 0.49 24.70
C GLN A 168 3.82 -0.32 25.61
N VAL A 169 4.98 -0.77 25.11
CA VAL A 169 5.94 -1.57 25.88
C VAL A 169 6.82 -0.69 26.81
N LYS A 170 6.88 0.62 26.54
CA LYS A 170 7.74 1.59 27.27
C LYS A 170 7.03 2.34 28.40
N LYS A 171 5.73 2.08 28.64
CA LYS A 171 4.95 2.60 29.76
C LYS A 171 4.79 1.53 30.83
#